data_AF-A0A9Q1CPA9-F1
#
_entry.id   AF-A0A9Q1CPA9-F1
#
_cell.length_a   1.000
_cell.length_b   1.000
_cell.length_c   1.000
_cell.angle_alpha   90.00
_cell.angle_beta   90.00
_cell.angle_gamma   90.00
#
_symmetry.space_group_name_H-M   'P 1'
#
loop_
_entity.id
_entity.type
_entity.pdbx_description
1 polymer ?
#
loop_
_entity_poly.entity_id
_entity_poly.type
_entity_poly.pdbx_seq_one_letter_code
_entity_poly.pdbx_strand_id
1 'polypeptide(L)'
;MGHFEEQLFSQYTGAHPFLYNRYIDDIVGVATGTRQDLESFIQFVGSFSPFLKFTHCISDTSVVFLDLQLSICDRKIKSNLHFKPTDSHNYLLYPSNHPKSCTKSIPYSQLLRARRICSEDSDFSAASKNVLSFFEKRQYPTKILTGTLHRIQGINREEALTRKSNTSTNLRIPLVISHHPSVRPIIRAIYRNVETLRKDPSTRDLFPEPPITAFRVEKNISKHLVRASHPQQPTDNTPGTFPCGRSRCNTCPVVGKNTLINILGSNGNKFSVNQHFTCTSTNLVYILVCGRCNCLYVGETKRRLADRITEHLRSIKQNLQGYRNVETLRHDPSTRDHFPDPPITAFRIEKNISKHLVRASQPQAVVPYTPGTFPCNRGRCNTCPVVSYDKNLSIVGPNNNRFNVHQHFTCTSANVVYVLVCKRCNILYVGETKRRLADRVTEHLRSIKQNLPGFPVATHFNPPSTCSIRE
;
A
#
# COMPACT_ATOMS: atom_id res chain seq x y z
N MET A 1 -6.95 1.79 -24.73
CA MET A 1 -5.93 2.42 -25.59
C MET A 1 -5.25 1.40 -26.50
N GLY A 2 -4.53 0.38 -26.02
CA GLY A 2 -3.89 -0.60 -26.95
C GLY A 2 -4.82 -1.22 -28.00
N HIS A 3 -5.95 -1.81 -27.59
CA HIS A 3 -6.96 -2.35 -28.53
C HIS A 3 -7.60 -1.27 -29.43
N PHE A 4 -7.70 -0.04 -28.94
CA PHE A 4 -8.23 1.08 -29.73
C PHE A 4 -7.23 1.45 -30.85
N GLU A 5 -5.94 1.50 -30.53
CA GLU A 5 -4.86 1.77 -31.48
C GLU A 5 -4.79 0.66 -32.53
N GLU A 6 -4.89 -0.61 -32.11
CA GLU A 6 -4.92 -1.76 -33.02
C GLU A 6 -6.08 -1.67 -34.03
N GLN A 7 -7.29 -1.36 -33.55
CA GLN A 7 -8.44 -1.16 -34.44
C GLN A 7 -8.25 0.06 -35.37
N LEU A 8 -7.72 1.16 -34.83
CA LEU A 8 -7.44 2.39 -35.59
C LEU A 8 -6.47 2.12 -36.74
N PHE A 9 -5.37 1.42 -36.46
CA PHE A 9 -4.39 1.06 -37.49
C PHE A 9 -4.95 0.05 -38.50
N SER A 10 -5.80 -0.89 -38.07
CA SER A 10 -6.39 -1.87 -39.00
C SER A 10 -7.43 -1.27 -39.96
N GLN A 11 -8.08 -0.16 -39.57
CA GLN A 11 -9.17 0.45 -40.35
C GLN A 11 -8.72 1.62 -41.21
N TYR A 12 -7.58 2.24 -40.91
CA TYR A 12 -7.05 3.33 -41.73
C TYR A 12 -6.34 2.76 -42.97
N THR A 13 -6.77 3.16 -44.16
CA THR A 13 -6.21 2.70 -45.44
C THR A 13 -5.19 3.64 -46.06
N GLY A 14 -4.97 4.82 -45.47
CA GLY A 14 -4.00 5.80 -45.93
C GLY A 14 -2.58 5.54 -45.44
N ALA A 15 -1.67 6.50 -45.65
CA ALA A 15 -0.28 6.37 -45.24
C ALA A 15 -0.14 6.45 -43.71
N HIS A 16 0.43 5.41 -43.10
CA HIS A 16 0.69 5.40 -41.67
C HIS A 16 1.94 6.22 -41.30
N PRO A 17 2.00 6.79 -40.09
CA PRO A 17 3.24 7.31 -39.54
C PRO A 17 4.33 6.24 -39.53
N PHE A 18 5.53 6.61 -39.98
CA PHE A 18 6.72 5.74 -39.94
C PHE A 18 7.06 5.32 -38.50
N LEU A 19 6.91 6.25 -37.55
CA LEU A 19 7.08 5.99 -36.13
C LEU A 19 5.83 6.45 -35.39
N TYR A 20 5.32 5.60 -34.51
CA TYR A 20 4.21 5.92 -33.62
C TYR A 20 4.50 5.32 -32.25
N ASN A 21 4.74 6.18 -31.26
CA ASN A 21 5.02 5.77 -29.89
C ASN A 21 4.08 6.51 -28.94
N ARG A 22 3.61 5.79 -27.91
CA ARG A 22 2.74 6.35 -26.88
C ARG A 22 3.33 6.20 -25.49
N TYR A 23 3.20 7.24 -24.69
CA TYR A 23 3.42 7.22 -23.25
C TYR A 23 2.16 7.67 -22.52
N ILE A 24 1.43 6.71 -21.95
CA ILE A 24 0.13 6.92 -21.30
C ILE A 24 -0.85 7.59 -22.28
N ASP A 25 -1.07 8.90 -22.17
CA ASP A 25 -2.00 9.67 -23.00
C ASP A 25 -1.28 10.52 -24.06
N ASP A 26 0.03 10.72 -23.93
CA ASP A 26 0.85 11.51 -24.87
C ASP A 26 1.38 10.60 -25.99
N ILE A 27 1.25 11.04 -27.24
CA ILE A 27 1.71 10.32 -28.45
C ILE A 27 2.78 11.16 -29.16
N VAL A 28 3.82 10.50 -29.67
CA VAL A 28 4.81 11.09 -30.56
C VAL A 28 5.01 10.20 -31.78
N GLY A 29 5.17 10.82 -32.95
CA GLY A 29 5.37 10.10 -34.18
C GLY A 29 6.21 10.85 -35.19
N VAL A 30 6.63 10.13 -36.22
CA VAL A 30 7.33 10.66 -37.39
C VAL A 30 6.63 10.09 -38.61
N ALA A 31 6.36 10.93 -39.62
CA ALA A 31 5.79 10.50 -40.89
C ALA A 31 6.79 10.78 -42.02
N THR A 32 6.85 9.90 -43.01
CA THR A 32 7.76 9.99 -44.17
C THR A 32 7.03 10.36 -45.47
N GLY A 33 5.83 10.92 -45.37
CA GLY A 33 4.97 11.32 -46.49
C GLY A 33 4.76 12.83 -46.58
N THR A 34 3.72 13.24 -47.31
CA THR A 34 3.33 14.66 -47.36
C THR A 34 2.68 15.07 -46.05
N ARG A 35 2.68 16.38 -45.77
CA ARG A 35 1.92 16.94 -44.63
C ARG A 35 0.44 16.56 -44.69
N GLN A 36 -0.12 16.52 -45.91
CA GLN A 36 -1.51 16.15 -46.16
C GLN A 36 -1.81 14.71 -45.70
N ASP A 37 -0.91 13.76 -45.98
CA ASP A 37 -1.07 12.37 -45.55
C ASP A 37 -1.17 12.26 -44.02
N LEU A 38 -0.29 12.98 -43.32
CA LEU A 38 -0.30 13.03 -41.85
C LEU A 38 -1.55 13.70 -41.30
N GLU A 39 -1.98 14.81 -41.89
CA GLU A 39 -3.21 15.50 -41.51
C GLU A 39 -4.45 14.62 -41.73
N SER A 40 -4.50 13.87 -42.83
CA SER A 40 -5.56 12.88 -43.09
C SER A 40 -5.56 11.75 -42.06
N PHE A 41 -4.39 11.24 -41.65
CA PHE A 41 -4.30 10.26 -40.57
C PHE A 41 -4.81 10.83 -39.24
N ILE A 42 -4.39 12.04 -38.88
CA ILE A 42 -4.80 12.70 -37.63
C ILE A 42 -6.32 12.98 -37.63
N GLN A 43 -6.87 13.41 -38.77
CA GLN A 43 -8.31 13.62 -38.91
C GLN A 43 -9.08 12.31 -38.72
N PHE A 44 -8.60 11.22 -39.33
CA PHE A 44 -9.19 9.90 -39.12
C PHE A 44 -9.15 9.49 -37.64
N VAL A 45 -7.99 9.59 -36.99
CA VAL A 45 -7.81 9.32 -35.54
C VAL A 45 -8.79 10.14 -34.71
N GLY A 46 -8.93 11.43 -35.01
CA GLY A 46 -9.85 12.35 -34.33
C GLY A 46 -11.33 11.99 -34.51
N SER A 47 -11.68 11.39 -35.64
CA SER A 47 -13.06 10.96 -35.95
C SER A 47 -13.39 9.54 -35.48
N PHE A 48 -12.37 8.75 -35.09
CA PHE A 48 -12.53 7.33 -34.80
C PHE A 48 -13.40 7.04 -33.57
N SER A 49 -13.51 7.98 -32.63
CA SER A 49 -14.41 7.83 -31.48
C SER A 49 -15.08 9.15 -31.11
N PRO A 50 -16.41 9.15 -30.90
CA PRO A 50 -17.14 10.35 -30.48
C PRO A 50 -16.80 10.79 -29.05
N PHE A 51 -16.14 9.93 -28.25
CA PHE A 51 -15.83 10.19 -26.85
C PHE A 51 -14.40 10.69 -26.61
N LEU A 52 -13.52 10.62 -27.62
CA LEU A 52 -12.11 11.01 -27.49
C LEU A 52 -11.82 12.21 -28.40
N LYS A 53 -11.27 13.27 -27.81
CA LYS A 53 -10.81 14.45 -28.55
C LYS A 53 -9.30 14.53 -28.49
N PHE A 54 -8.66 14.42 -29.66
CA PHE A 54 -7.21 14.52 -29.77
C PHE A 54 -6.81 15.98 -30.06
N THR A 55 -5.76 16.43 -29.39
CA THR A 55 -5.04 17.66 -29.75
C THR A 55 -3.72 17.25 -30.37
N HIS A 56 -3.29 17.96 -31.40
CA HIS A 56 -2.07 17.61 -32.13
C HIS A 56 -1.28 18.87 -32.49
N CYS A 57 0.01 18.68 -32.72
CA CYS A 57 0.92 19.70 -33.21
C CYS A 57 1.83 19.04 -34.24
N ILE A 58 1.89 19.60 -35.44
CA ILE A 58 2.77 19.13 -36.52
C ILE A 58 3.87 20.16 -36.69
N SER A 59 5.11 19.69 -36.77
CA SER A 59 6.27 20.53 -36.98
C SER A 59 7.31 19.75 -37.77
N ASP A 60 7.92 20.43 -38.74
CA ASP A 60 8.93 19.84 -39.62
C ASP A 60 10.33 19.83 -38.98
N THR A 61 10.53 20.64 -37.93
CA THR A 61 11.86 20.89 -37.34
C THR A 61 11.98 20.44 -35.89
N SER A 62 10.93 20.61 -35.09
CA SER A 62 10.97 20.24 -33.68
C SER A 62 9.60 20.02 -33.05
N VAL A 63 9.52 19.03 -32.17
CA VAL A 63 8.30 18.69 -31.42
C VAL A 63 8.61 18.53 -29.95
N VAL A 64 7.63 18.86 -29.10
CA VAL A 64 7.71 18.63 -27.67
C VAL A 64 7.02 17.31 -27.34
N PHE A 65 7.70 16.45 -26.58
CA PHE A 65 7.15 15.21 -26.06
C PHE A 65 7.58 15.01 -24.62
N LEU A 66 6.62 14.94 -23.69
CA LEU A 66 6.88 14.86 -22.24
C LEU A 66 7.77 16.01 -21.74
N ASP A 67 8.97 15.69 -21.25
CA ASP A 67 10.02 16.60 -20.79
C ASP A 67 11.14 16.80 -21.83
N LEU A 68 10.89 16.40 -23.09
CA LEU A 68 11.82 16.48 -24.21
C LEU A 68 11.34 17.50 -25.24
N GLN A 69 12.27 18.31 -25.73
CA GLN A 69 12.16 18.98 -27.02
C GLN A 69 13.04 18.21 -28.00
N LEU A 70 12.41 17.54 -28.96
CA LEU A 70 13.07 16.78 -30.01
C LEU A 70 13.20 17.68 -31.24
N SER A 71 14.39 17.76 -31.80
CA SER A 71 14.70 18.55 -32.99
C SER A 71 15.52 17.72 -33.97
N ILE A 72 15.37 18.00 -35.26
CA ILE A 72 16.14 17.33 -36.30
C ILE A 72 17.29 18.27 -36.70
N CYS A 73 18.52 17.81 -36.52
CA CYS A 73 19.74 18.52 -36.93
C CYS A 73 20.70 17.54 -37.60
N ASP A 74 21.20 17.86 -38.80
CA ASP A 74 22.20 17.07 -39.52
C ASP A 74 21.88 15.57 -39.62
N ARG A 75 20.61 15.25 -39.94
CA ARG A 75 20.06 13.89 -40.03
C ARG A 75 20.09 13.09 -38.71
N LYS A 76 20.30 13.76 -37.58
CA LYS A 76 20.22 13.19 -36.23
C LYS A 76 19.09 13.83 -35.44
N ILE A 77 18.56 13.07 -34.48
CA ILE A 77 17.61 13.60 -33.51
C ILE A 77 18.41 14.17 -32.35
N LYS A 78 18.26 15.47 -32.13
CA LYS A 78 18.78 16.20 -30.99
C LYS A 78 17.67 16.38 -29.96
N SER A 79 17.96 16.02 -28.72
CA SER A 79 17.04 16.17 -27.59
C SER A 79 17.53 17.23 -26.61
N ASN A 80 16.61 18.10 -26.21
CA ASN A 80 16.81 19.16 -25.22
C ASN A 80 15.77 19.05 -24.09
N LEU A 81 16.11 19.58 -22.91
CA LEU A 81 15.20 19.58 -21.76
C LEU A 81 14.08 20.60 -21.98
N HIS A 82 12.83 20.13 -21.91
CA HIS A 82 11.65 20.99 -22.00
C HIS A 82 10.89 21.02 -20.67
N PHE A 83 10.41 22.20 -20.29
CA PHE A 83 9.54 22.39 -19.12
C PHE A 83 8.16 22.79 -19.62
N LYS A 84 7.14 22.00 -19.26
CA LYS A 84 5.76 22.34 -19.61
C LYS A 84 5.40 23.68 -18.94
N PRO A 85 4.59 24.56 -19.59
CA PRO A 85 4.16 25.82 -18.99
C PRO A 85 3.42 25.66 -17.65
N THR A 86 2.81 24.50 -17.44
CA THR A 86 2.13 24.13 -16.19
C THR A 86 3.09 23.64 -15.08
N ASP A 87 4.37 23.46 -15.38
CA ASP A 87 5.37 23.10 -14.38
C ASP A 87 5.66 24.32 -13.49
N SER A 88 5.10 24.28 -12.27
CA SER A 88 5.32 25.30 -11.26
C SER A 88 6.72 25.26 -10.63
N HIS A 89 7.53 24.23 -10.95
CA HIS A 89 8.86 24.00 -10.37
C HIS A 89 8.85 24.05 -8.83
N ASN A 90 7.74 23.59 -8.22
CA ASN A 90 7.50 23.70 -6.78
C ASN A 90 8.26 22.62 -5.98
N TYR A 91 9.60 22.66 -6.06
CA TYR A 91 10.47 21.76 -5.32
C TYR A 91 10.40 22.02 -3.81
N LEU A 92 10.82 21.05 -3.00
CA LEU A 92 10.90 21.21 -1.54
C LEU A 92 11.79 22.40 -1.15
N LEU A 93 11.30 23.29 -0.29
CA LEU A 93 12.11 24.35 0.33
C LEU A 93 13.30 23.73 1.09
N TYR A 94 14.50 24.27 0.91
CA TYR A 94 15.69 23.79 1.62
C TYR A 94 15.59 23.82 3.17
N PRO A 95 14.99 24.85 3.81
CA PRO A 95 14.80 24.87 5.27
C PRO A 95 13.69 23.95 5.76
N SER A 96 12.91 23.32 4.87
CA SER A 96 11.85 22.41 5.29
C SER A 96 12.38 21.26 6.15
N ASN A 97 11.55 20.75 7.05
CA ASN A 97 11.91 19.71 8.01
C ASN A 97 11.92 18.30 7.39
N HIS A 98 12.67 18.14 6.31
CA HIS A 98 12.90 16.87 5.63
C HIS A 98 14.31 16.35 5.91
N PRO A 99 14.53 15.03 5.77
CA PRO A 99 15.88 14.47 5.81
C PRO A 99 16.80 15.22 4.84
N LYS A 100 18.00 15.61 5.28
CA LYS A 100 18.95 16.34 4.43
C LYS A 100 19.41 15.51 3.23
N SER A 101 19.35 14.18 3.31
CA SER A 101 19.56 13.31 2.16
C SER A 101 18.50 13.54 1.07
N CYS A 102 17.24 13.69 1.46
CA CYS A 102 16.13 13.97 0.55
C CYS A 102 16.35 15.33 -0.14
N THR A 103 16.54 16.41 0.61
CA THR A 103 16.72 17.74 0.00
C THR A 103 17.95 17.77 -0.90
N LYS A 104 19.10 17.22 -0.48
CA LYS A 104 20.31 17.16 -1.33
C LYS A 104 20.16 16.29 -2.58
N SER A 105 19.31 15.27 -2.55
CA SER A 105 19.11 14.36 -3.68
C SER A 105 18.32 14.99 -4.83
N ILE A 106 17.46 15.97 -4.55
CA ILE A 106 16.56 16.55 -5.55
C ILE A 106 17.33 17.35 -6.61
N PRO A 107 18.23 18.29 -6.27
CA PRO A 107 19.06 18.97 -7.28
C PRO A 107 19.90 17.98 -8.10
N TYR A 108 20.44 16.95 -7.44
CA TYR A 108 21.25 15.93 -8.10
C TYR A 108 20.44 15.18 -9.15
N SER A 109 19.23 14.73 -8.81
CA SER A 109 18.39 13.97 -9.74
C SER A 109 17.90 14.82 -10.92
N GLN A 110 17.58 16.10 -10.69
CA GLN A 110 17.14 17.01 -11.78
C GLN A 110 18.27 17.36 -12.74
N LEU A 111 19.48 17.61 -12.23
CA LEU A 111 20.65 17.85 -13.07
C LEU A 111 21.09 16.57 -13.81
N LEU A 112 21.00 15.41 -13.16
CA LEU A 112 21.29 14.14 -13.83
C LEU A 112 20.26 13.84 -14.93
N ARG A 113 18.99 14.21 -14.72
CA ARG A 113 17.96 14.17 -15.76
C ARG A 113 18.33 15.07 -16.94
N ALA A 114 18.72 16.32 -16.68
CA ALA A 114 19.18 17.23 -17.73
C ALA A 114 20.37 16.63 -18.52
N ARG A 115 21.33 16.01 -17.82
CA ARG A 115 22.49 15.34 -18.44
C ARG A 115 22.10 14.18 -19.36
N ARG A 116 21.05 13.43 -19.03
CA ARG A 116 20.54 12.33 -19.87
C ARG A 116 19.80 12.86 -21.10
N ILE A 117 19.02 13.92 -20.91
CA ILE A 117 18.14 14.46 -21.94
C ILE A 117 18.92 15.27 -22.97
N CYS A 118 19.74 16.23 -22.55
CA CYS A 118 20.48 17.09 -23.46
C CYS A 118 21.49 16.27 -24.28
N SER A 119 21.41 16.37 -25.61
CA SER A 119 22.36 15.68 -26.50
C SER A 119 23.72 16.36 -26.52
N GLU A 120 23.75 17.69 -26.47
CA GLU A 120 24.98 18.50 -26.48
C GLU A 120 25.30 19.07 -25.10
N ASP A 121 26.60 19.27 -24.83
CA ASP A 121 27.08 19.84 -23.58
C ASP A 121 26.74 21.32 -23.41
N SER A 122 26.61 22.06 -24.53
CA SER A 122 26.16 23.45 -24.53
C SER A 122 24.71 23.56 -24.05
N ASP A 123 23.82 22.70 -24.55
CA ASP A 123 22.43 22.63 -24.12
C ASP A 123 22.31 22.16 -22.67
N PHE A 124 23.11 21.18 -22.25
CA PHE A 124 23.16 20.78 -20.84
C PHE A 124 23.59 21.94 -19.95
N SER A 125 24.57 22.74 -20.38
CA SER A 125 25.05 23.90 -19.62
C SER A 125 23.95 24.96 -19.47
N ALA A 126 23.19 25.22 -20.53
CA ALA A 126 22.03 26.13 -20.49
C ALA A 126 20.91 25.58 -19.59
N ALA A 127 20.54 24.30 -19.77
CA ALA A 127 19.52 23.64 -18.95
C ALA A 127 19.90 23.62 -17.47
N SER A 128 21.18 23.38 -17.15
CA SER A 128 21.69 23.39 -15.79
C SER A 128 21.53 24.75 -15.12
N LYS A 129 21.80 25.86 -15.83
CA LYS A 129 21.56 27.22 -15.31
C LYS A 129 20.09 27.41 -14.93
N ASN A 130 19.17 27.01 -15.80
CA ASN A 130 17.73 27.10 -15.53
C ASN A 130 17.34 26.26 -14.29
N VAL A 131 17.76 24.99 -14.25
CA VAL A 131 17.48 24.08 -13.11
C VAL A 131 18.03 24.66 -11.81
N LEU A 132 19.25 25.18 -11.80
CA LEU A 132 19.86 25.79 -10.62
C LEU A 132 19.08 27.01 -10.14
N SER A 133 18.65 27.89 -11.06
CA SER A 133 17.84 29.06 -10.72
C SER A 133 16.53 28.68 -10.00
N PHE A 134 15.93 27.55 -10.35
CA PHE A 134 14.74 27.06 -9.66
C PHE A 134 15.05 26.67 -8.22
N PHE A 135 16.19 26.03 -7.95
CA PHE A 135 16.58 25.67 -6.59
C PHE A 135 17.04 26.85 -5.76
N GLU A 136 17.65 27.87 -6.37
CA GLU A 136 17.98 29.13 -5.70
C GLU A 136 16.71 29.82 -5.18
N LYS A 137 15.65 29.88 -5.99
CA LYS A 137 14.32 30.37 -5.57
C LYS A 137 13.72 29.54 -4.42
N ARG A 138 14.18 28.30 -4.22
CA ARG A 138 13.78 27.41 -3.11
C ARG A 138 14.77 27.40 -1.95
N GLN A 139 15.65 28.41 -1.89
CA GLN A 139 16.61 28.69 -0.81
C GLN A 139 17.69 27.60 -0.64
N TYR A 140 18.03 26.87 -1.72
CA TYR A 140 19.14 25.94 -1.67
C TYR A 140 20.47 26.70 -1.61
N PRO A 141 21.40 26.35 -0.69
CA PRO A 141 22.70 27.00 -0.61
C PRO A 141 23.51 26.80 -1.90
N THR A 142 24.10 27.88 -2.40
CA THR A 142 24.94 27.89 -3.61
C THR A 142 26.06 26.86 -3.55
N LYS A 143 26.68 26.65 -2.38
CA LYS A 143 27.71 25.62 -2.17
C LYS A 143 27.22 24.19 -2.45
N ILE A 144 25.96 23.88 -2.14
CA ILE A 144 25.37 22.56 -2.43
C ILE A 144 25.09 22.44 -3.92
N LEU A 145 24.55 23.50 -4.52
CA LEU A 145 24.19 23.52 -5.94
C LEU A 145 25.42 23.39 -6.84
N THR A 146 26.45 24.22 -6.61
CA THR A 146 27.74 24.17 -7.32
C THR A 146 28.44 22.83 -7.15
N GLY A 147 28.53 22.32 -5.91
CA GLY A 147 29.11 21.00 -5.67
C GLY A 147 28.33 19.86 -6.33
N THR A 148 27.02 20.00 -6.48
CA THR A 148 26.18 19.02 -7.20
C THR A 148 26.41 19.10 -8.71
N LEU A 149 26.47 20.31 -9.27
CA LEU A 149 26.75 20.53 -10.68
C LEU A 149 28.12 19.96 -11.07
N HIS A 150 29.16 20.27 -10.30
CA HIS A 150 30.52 19.75 -10.54
C HIS A 150 30.55 18.22 -10.60
N ARG A 151 29.85 17.55 -9.67
CA ARG A 151 29.73 16.08 -9.67
C ARG A 151 29.07 15.51 -10.91
N ILE A 152 28.12 16.23 -11.52
CA ILE A 152 27.36 15.78 -12.69
C ILE A 152 28.05 16.17 -13.99
N GLN A 153 28.82 17.26 -13.99
CA GLN A 153 29.69 17.63 -15.10
C GLN A 153 30.71 16.53 -15.41
N GLY A 154 31.23 15.85 -14.39
CA GLY A 154 32.12 14.71 -14.56
C GLY A 154 31.46 13.42 -15.08
N ILE A 155 30.13 13.38 -15.22
CA ILE A 155 29.39 12.22 -15.74
C ILE A 155 29.05 12.50 -17.21
N ASN A 156 29.57 11.67 -18.11
CA ASN A 156 29.22 11.76 -19.53
C ASN A 156 27.79 11.26 -19.79
N ARG A 157 27.20 11.66 -20.92
CA ARG A 157 25.81 11.32 -21.24
C ARG A 157 25.60 9.81 -21.39
N GLU A 158 26.55 9.11 -22.01
CA GLU A 158 26.47 7.67 -22.26
C GLU A 158 26.43 6.86 -20.95
N GLU A 159 27.28 7.19 -19.99
CA GLU A 159 27.27 6.62 -18.64
C GLU A 159 25.96 6.95 -17.93
N ALA A 160 25.45 8.18 -18.08
CA ALA A 160 24.21 8.59 -17.46
C ALA A 160 22.98 7.83 -17.99
N LEU A 161 22.99 7.44 -19.27
CA LEU A 161 21.95 6.65 -19.94
C LEU A 161 22.10 5.15 -19.68
N THR A 162 23.31 4.69 -19.35
CA THR A 162 23.58 3.27 -19.09
C THR A 162 22.85 2.80 -17.84
N ARG A 163 22.07 1.72 -17.98
CA ARG A 163 21.37 1.10 -16.85
C ARG A 163 22.38 0.34 -15.99
N LYS A 164 22.72 0.89 -14.82
CA LYS A 164 23.55 0.19 -13.84
C LYS A 164 22.80 -1.06 -13.34
N SER A 165 23.38 -2.24 -13.53
CA SER A 165 22.91 -3.47 -12.89
C SER A 165 23.19 -3.37 -11.40
N ASN A 166 22.18 -3.51 -10.54
CA ASN A 166 22.39 -3.59 -9.10
C ASN A 166 23.04 -4.94 -8.76
N THR A 167 24.36 -5.02 -8.86
CA THR A 167 25.15 -6.19 -8.44
C THR A 167 25.50 -6.16 -6.94
N SER A 168 25.18 -5.08 -6.22
CA SER A 168 25.49 -5.01 -4.79
C SER A 168 24.45 -5.77 -3.96
N THR A 169 24.83 -6.93 -3.41
CA THR A 169 24.20 -7.52 -2.23
C THR A 169 24.49 -6.60 -1.04
N ASN A 170 23.68 -5.57 -0.86
CA ASN A 170 23.85 -4.64 0.24
C ASN A 170 23.40 -5.35 1.53
N LEU A 171 24.37 -5.93 2.26
CA LEU A 171 24.16 -6.68 3.51
C LEU A 171 23.85 -5.75 4.70
N ARG A 172 23.77 -4.44 4.49
CA ARG A 172 23.53 -3.45 5.55
C ARG A 172 22.09 -3.53 6.04
N ILE A 173 21.93 -3.81 7.33
CA ILE A 173 20.62 -3.78 7.97
C ILE A 173 20.10 -2.34 8.03
N PRO A 174 18.84 -2.07 7.59
CA PRO A 174 18.24 -0.75 7.71
C PRO A 174 17.81 -0.45 9.15
N LEU A 175 18.40 0.59 9.74
CA LEU A 175 17.95 1.20 10.99
C LEU A 175 16.82 2.18 10.69
N VAL A 176 15.57 1.72 10.87
CA VAL A 176 14.38 2.52 10.56
C VAL A 176 13.99 3.38 11.75
N ILE A 177 14.09 4.71 11.63
CA ILE A 177 13.70 5.67 12.68
C ILE A 177 12.73 6.72 12.12
N SER A 178 11.81 7.21 12.95
CA SER A 178 10.97 8.37 12.59
C SER A 178 11.85 9.60 12.38
N HIS A 179 11.65 10.32 11.26
CA HIS A 179 12.41 11.55 11.04
C HIS A 179 12.00 12.63 12.05
N HIS A 180 12.92 12.98 12.95
CA HIS A 180 12.80 14.12 13.84
C HIS A 180 14.17 14.77 14.06
N PRO A 181 14.28 16.11 14.14
CA PRO A 181 15.57 16.79 14.35
C PRO A 181 16.37 16.28 15.56
N SER A 182 15.68 15.94 16.66
CA SER A 182 16.29 15.43 17.90
C SER A 182 16.86 14.01 17.80
N VAL A 183 16.61 13.29 16.71
CA VAL A 183 17.11 11.91 16.52
C VAL A 183 18.57 11.91 16.02
N ARG A 184 19.08 13.04 15.50
CA ARG A 184 20.45 13.09 14.97
C ARG A 184 21.54 12.74 16.00
N PRO A 185 21.50 13.25 17.26
CA PRO A 185 22.45 12.83 18.29
C PRO A 185 22.37 11.33 18.59
N ILE A 186 21.16 10.76 18.59
CA ILE A 186 20.93 9.32 18.80
C ILE A 186 21.60 8.51 17.69
N ILE A 187 21.38 8.89 16.43
CA ILE A 187 22.02 8.25 15.28
C ILE A 187 23.55 8.32 15.40
N ARG A 188 24.11 9.49 15.76
CA ARG A 188 25.56 9.64 15.97
C ARG A 188 26.08 8.78 17.12
N ALA A 189 25.31 8.63 18.19
CA ALA A 189 25.68 7.76 19.30
C ALA A 189 25.69 6.29 18.86
N ILE A 190 24.71 5.85 18.07
CA ILE A 190 24.67 4.48 17.52
C ILE A 190 25.88 4.23 16.62
N TYR A 191 26.19 5.13 15.67
CA TYR A 191 27.36 4.95 14.79
C TYR A 191 28.69 4.99 15.56
N ARG A 192 28.81 5.81 16.62
CA ARG A 192 30.02 5.83 17.47
C ARG A 192 30.22 4.55 18.27
N ASN A 193 29.13 3.88 18.66
CA ASN A 193 29.17 2.66 19.47
C ASN A 193 28.94 1.39 18.63
N VAL A 194 29.01 1.47 17.30
CA VAL A 194 28.73 0.32 16.43
C VAL A 194 29.76 -0.79 16.62
N GLU A 195 30.99 -0.44 17.00
CA GLU A 195 32.03 -1.42 17.33
C GLU A 195 31.71 -2.22 18.59
N THR A 196 31.04 -1.62 19.58
CA THR A 196 30.58 -2.33 20.77
C THR A 196 29.59 -3.44 20.40
N LEU A 197 28.71 -3.19 19.42
CA LEU A 197 27.79 -4.20 18.88
C LEU A 197 28.50 -5.32 18.08
N ARG A 198 29.73 -5.09 17.64
CA ARG A 198 30.54 -6.12 16.95
C ARG A 198 31.41 -6.93 17.90
N LYS A 199 31.70 -6.40 19.10
CA LYS A 199 32.43 -7.12 20.14
C LYS A 199 31.57 -8.21 20.79
N ASP A 200 30.25 -8.05 20.79
CA ASP A 200 29.34 -9.06 21.29
C ASP A 200 29.18 -10.23 20.28
N PRO A 201 29.45 -11.50 20.70
CA PRO A 201 29.38 -12.66 19.81
C PRO A 201 28.00 -12.90 19.19
N SER A 202 26.92 -12.49 19.85
CA SER A 202 25.54 -12.72 19.38
C SER A 202 25.10 -11.69 18.33
N THR A 203 25.69 -10.50 18.32
CA THR A 203 25.35 -9.43 17.36
C THR A 203 26.40 -9.19 16.28
N ARG A 204 27.62 -9.74 16.42
CA ARG A 204 28.71 -9.61 15.43
C ARG A 204 28.28 -10.02 14.02
N ASP A 205 27.64 -11.17 13.90
CA ASP A 205 27.28 -11.74 12.59
C ASP A 205 26.02 -11.08 11.99
N LEU A 206 25.25 -10.36 12.82
CA LEU A 206 24.10 -9.57 12.39
C LEU A 206 24.50 -8.21 11.81
N PHE A 207 25.64 -7.63 12.23
CA PHE A 207 26.10 -6.32 11.76
C PHE A 207 27.50 -6.38 11.13
N PRO A 208 27.65 -7.09 9.98
CA PRO A 208 28.92 -7.12 9.26
C PRO A 208 29.34 -5.71 8.83
N GLU A 209 28.38 -4.85 8.50
CA GLU A 209 28.56 -3.42 8.23
C GLU A 209 27.68 -2.56 9.15
N PRO A 210 28.05 -1.28 9.39
CA PRO A 210 27.21 -0.37 10.16
C PRO A 210 25.83 -0.23 9.50
N PRO A 211 24.74 -0.24 10.27
CA PRO A 211 23.39 -0.20 9.72
C PRO A 211 23.18 1.05 8.86
N ILE A 212 22.31 0.97 7.87
CA ILE A 212 21.93 2.11 7.03
C ILE A 212 20.76 2.84 7.68
N THR A 213 20.91 4.12 8.00
CA THR A 213 19.82 4.88 8.59
C THR A 213 18.73 5.14 7.55
N ALA A 214 17.54 4.63 7.81
CA ALA A 214 16.35 4.86 7.00
C ALA A 214 15.32 5.67 7.80
N PHE A 215 14.78 6.72 7.20
CA PHE A 215 13.78 7.56 7.85
C PHE A 215 12.37 7.17 7.42
N ARG A 216 11.50 6.87 8.40
CA ARG A 216 10.06 6.79 8.16
C ARG A 216 9.41 8.16 8.37
N VAL A 217 8.43 8.46 7.52
CA VAL A 217 7.63 9.69 7.63
C VAL A 217 6.79 9.63 8.89
N GLU A 218 6.82 10.68 9.71
CA GLU A 218 5.95 10.79 10.86
C GLU A 218 4.48 10.90 10.45
N LYS A 219 3.57 10.59 11.37
CA LYS A 219 2.15 10.83 11.14
C LYS A 219 1.96 12.35 11.10
N ASN A 220 1.56 12.89 9.95
CA ASN A 220 1.19 14.29 9.83
C ASN A 220 -0.17 14.52 10.52
N ILE A 221 -0.50 15.79 10.78
CA ILE A 221 -1.77 16.17 11.42
C ILE A 221 -2.96 15.56 10.67
N SER A 222 -2.96 15.48 9.33
CA SER A 222 -4.06 14.83 8.60
C SER A 222 -4.20 13.32 8.86
N LYS A 223 -3.11 12.63 9.24
CA LYS A 223 -3.16 11.23 9.72
C LYS A 223 -3.52 11.11 11.20
N HIS A 224 -3.45 12.21 11.96
CA HIS A 224 -3.94 12.31 13.33
C HIS A 224 -5.41 12.72 13.40
N LEU A 225 -5.84 13.58 12.47
CA LEU A 225 -7.21 14.03 12.29
C LEU A 225 -8.01 12.90 11.63
N VAL A 226 -8.83 12.23 12.42
CA VAL A 226 -9.91 11.39 11.91
C VAL A 226 -10.96 12.33 11.32
N ARG A 227 -11.59 12.00 10.18
CA ARG A 227 -12.73 12.76 9.64
C ARG A 227 -13.66 13.12 10.81
N ALA A 228 -14.02 14.40 10.93
CA ALA A 228 -15.08 14.80 11.83
C ALA A 228 -16.28 13.92 11.48
N SER A 229 -16.69 13.06 12.43
CA SER A 229 -18.02 12.49 12.35
C SER A 229 -18.91 13.70 12.53
N HIS A 230 -19.56 14.17 11.48
CA HIS A 230 -20.75 14.97 11.68
C HIS A 230 -21.61 14.20 12.68
N PRO A 231 -22.05 14.81 13.79
CA PRO A 231 -23.07 14.21 14.63
C PRO A 231 -24.23 13.93 13.69
N GLN A 232 -24.45 12.65 13.36
CA GLN A 232 -25.71 12.27 12.75
C GLN A 232 -26.79 12.67 13.74
N GLN A 233 -27.85 13.30 13.22
CA GLN A 233 -28.97 13.82 13.99
C GLN A 233 -29.47 12.80 15.03
N PRO A 234 -29.99 13.28 16.17
CA PRO A 234 -30.25 12.47 17.36
C PRO A 234 -31.33 11.43 17.07
N THR A 235 -30.93 10.16 16.99
CA THR A 235 -31.84 9.03 17.14
C THR A 235 -31.79 8.59 18.60
N ASP A 236 -32.88 8.81 19.33
CA ASP A 236 -33.12 8.39 20.73
C ASP A 236 -31.86 8.23 21.60
N ASN A 237 -31.42 9.33 22.21
CA ASN A 237 -30.32 9.38 23.18
C ASN A 237 -30.69 8.77 24.54
N THR A 238 -31.53 7.73 24.58
CA THR A 238 -31.71 6.96 25.81
C THR A 238 -30.36 6.28 26.13
N PRO A 239 -29.79 6.50 27.33
CA PRO A 239 -28.60 5.78 27.75
C PRO A 239 -28.84 4.27 27.69
N GLY A 240 -27.81 3.45 27.47
CA GLY A 240 -27.97 2.00 27.43
C GLY A 240 -27.33 1.36 26.21
N THR A 241 -27.49 0.04 26.08
CA THR A 241 -26.94 -0.73 24.96
C THR A 241 -28.07 -1.27 24.09
N PHE A 242 -28.04 -0.98 22.80
CA PHE A 242 -29.14 -1.23 21.87
C PHE A 242 -28.69 -2.04 20.64
N PRO A 243 -29.58 -2.84 20.04
CA PRO A 243 -29.27 -3.54 18.79
C PRO A 243 -29.05 -2.54 17.66
N CYS A 244 -28.11 -2.82 16.75
CA CYS A 244 -27.78 -1.93 15.63
C CYS A 244 -28.72 -2.07 14.40
N GLY A 245 -29.82 -2.83 14.50
CA GLY A 245 -30.84 -2.99 13.46
C GLY A 245 -30.42 -3.76 12.20
N ARG A 246 -29.19 -4.25 12.10
CA ARG A 246 -28.72 -5.00 10.91
C ARG A 246 -29.24 -6.44 10.93
N SER A 247 -29.84 -6.87 9.80
CA SER A 247 -30.44 -8.19 9.61
C SER A 247 -29.51 -9.39 9.82
N ARG A 248 -28.18 -9.20 9.73
CA ARG A 248 -27.16 -10.26 9.91
C ARG A 248 -26.18 -9.99 11.06
N CYS A 249 -26.56 -9.19 12.05
CA CYS A 249 -25.67 -8.93 13.18
C CYS A 249 -25.83 -10.00 14.27
N ASN A 250 -24.80 -10.84 14.45
CA ASN A 250 -24.77 -11.87 15.49
C ASN A 250 -24.73 -11.32 16.92
N THR A 251 -24.54 -10.02 17.07
CA THR A 251 -24.45 -9.34 18.37
C THR A 251 -25.76 -8.70 18.77
N CYS A 252 -26.63 -8.35 17.82
CA CYS A 252 -27.96 -7.80 18.14
C CYS A 252 -28.83 -8.71 19.00
N PRO A 253 -28.86 -10.04 18.79
CA PRO A 253 -29.66 -10.95 19.63
C PRO A 253 -29.17 -10.95 21.09
N VAL A 254 -27.86 -10.92 21.29
CA VAL A 254 -27.24 -11.04 22.63
C VAL A 254 -27.05 -9.70 23.34
N VAL A 255 -27.50 -8.58 22.78
CA VAL A 255 -27.46 -7.27 23.44
C VAL A 255 -28.72 -7.12 24.28
N GLY A 256 -28.54 -6.95 25.59
CA GLY A 256 -29.66 -6.76 26.51
C GLY A 256 -30.23 -5.35 26.43
N LYS A 257 -31.56 -5.25 26.45
CA LYS A 257 -32.30 -3.98 26.34
C LYS A 257 -32.32 -3.14 27.62
N ASN A 258 -31.50 -3.47 28.62
CA ASN A 258 -31.57 -2.85 29.94
C ASN A 258 -30.57 -1.70 30.08
N THR A 259 -31.10 -0.53 30.41
CA THR A 259 -30.44 0.75 30.75
C THR A 259 -29.62 0.67 32.04
N LEU A 260 -30.04 -0.17 32.99
CA LEU A 260 -29.44 -0.32 34.30
C LEU A 260 -29.17 -1.80 34.53
N ILE A 261 -27.89 -2.15 34.67
CA ILE A 261 -27.51 -3.49 35.13
C ILE A 261 -26.87 -3.31 36.48
N ASN A 262 -27.59 -3.75 37.52
CA ASN A 262 -27.07 -3.87 38.87
C ASN A 262 -26.04 -5.00 38.90
N ILE A 263 -24.86 -4.74 38.35
CA ILE A 263 -23.75 -5.67 38.39
C ILE A 263 -23.12 -5.52 39.77
N LEU A 264 -23.47 -6.41 40.71
CA LEU A 264 -22.74 -6.58 41.96
C LEU A 264 -21.33 -7.08 41.63
N GLY A 265 -20.36 -6.17 41.58
CA GLY A 265 -18.96 -6.57 41.54
C GLY A 265 -18.55 -7.25 42.84
N SER A 266 -17.36 -7.86 42.88
CA SER A 266 -16.80 -8.54 44.07
C SER A 266 -16.71 -7.65 45.32
N ASN A 267 -16.87 -6.32 45.16
CA ASN A 267 -16.78 -5.31 46.22
C ASN A 267 -18.13 -4.57 46.44
N GLY A 268 -19.24 -5.00 45.82
CA GLY A 268 -20.56 -4.35 45.98
C GLY A 268 -20.80 -3.06 45.18
N ASN A 269 -19.85 -2.64 44.33
CA ASN A 269 -19.94 -1.40 43.55
C ASN A 269 -20.98 -1.49 42.41
N LYS A 270 -21.74 -0.40 42.19
CA LYS A 270 -22.77 -0.26 41.14
C LYS A 270 -22.22 0.53 39.95
N PHE A 271 -22.53 0.09 38.72
CA PHE A 271 -22.10 0.76 37.48
C PHE A 271 -23.31 1.15 36.62
N SER A 272 -23.45 2.43 36.27
CA SER A 272 -24.52 2.94 35.41
C SER A 272 -24.01 3.30 34.02
N VAL A 273 -24.75 2.89 32.98
CA VAL A 273 -24.45 3.29 31.59
C VAL A 273 -25.14 4.61 31.30
N ASN A 274 -24.34 5.67 31.18
CA ASN A 274 -24.86 7.04 31.00
C ASN A 274 -24.85 7.49 29.53
N GLN A 275 -24.53 6.60 28.59
CA GLN A 275 -24.42 6.90 27.15
C GLN A 275 -25.11 5.84 26.31
N HIS A 276 -25.50 6.21 25.09
CA HIS A 276 -26.10 5.29 24.12
C HIS A 276 -25.02 4.49 23.37
N PHE A 277 -25.10 3.17 23.39
CA PHE A 277 -24.19 2.27 22.69
C PHE A 277 -24.95 1.29 21.80
N THR A 278 -24.37 0.92 20.67
CA THR A 278 -24.90 -0.15 19.81
C THR A 278 -23.83 -1.15 19.43
N CYS A 279 -24.21 -2.23 18.74
CA CYS A 279 -23.27 -3.23 18.23
C CYS A 279 -22.17 -2.64 17.30
N THR A 280 -22.35 -1.43 16.78
CA THR A 280 -21.36 -0.76 15.92
C THR A 280 -20.42 0.17 16.69
N SER A 281 -20.68 0.41 17.98
CA SER A 281 -19.84 1.25 18.84
C SER A 281 -18.41 0.71 18.96
N THR A 282 -17.44 1.61 19.09
CA THR A 282 -15.99 1.31 19.17
C THR A 282 -15.37 1.98 20.40
N ASN A 283 -14.17 1.56 20.80
CA ASN A 283 -13.43 2.10 21.96
C ASN A 283 -14.22 2.01 23.27
N LEU A 284 -14.62 0.79 23.59
CA LEU A 284 -15.46 0.49 24.74
C LEU A 284 -14.92 -0.65 25.60
N VAL A 285 -15.17 -0.56 26.90
CA VAL A 285 -15.17 -1.69 27.84
C VAL A 285 -16.54 -2.31 27.79
N TYR A 286 -16.64 -3.63 27.73
CA TYR A 286 -17.90 -4.35 27.76
C TYR A 286 -17.89 -5.43 28.83
N ILE A 287 -19.07 -5.75 29.36
CA ILE A 287 -19.28 -6.82 30.31
C ILE A 287 -20.14 -7.91 29.66
N LEU A 288 -19.74 -9.17 29.87
CA LEU A 288 -20.56 -10.33 29.58
C LEU A 288 -20.94 -10.98 30.91
N VAL A 289 -22.22 -11.28 31.08
CA VAL A 289 -22.73 -11.98 32.26
C VAL A 289 -23.14 -13.38 31.85
N CYS A 290 -22.67 -14.40 32.57
CA CYS A 290 -23.17 -15.75 32.36
C CYS A 290 -24.56 -15.90 32.97
N GLY A 291 -25.57 -16.23 32.15
CA GLY A 291 -26.96 -16.37 32.61
C GLY A 291 -27.23 -17.53 33.57
N ARG A 292 -26.29 -18.49 33.73
CA ARG A 292 -26.44 -19.63 34.67
C ARG A 292 -25.76 -19.44 36.02
N CYS A 293 -24.50 -19.03 36.01
CA CYS A 293 -23.69 -18.91 37.23
C CYS A 293 -23.45 -17.45 37.66
N ASN A 294 -24.00 -16.48 36.92
CA ASN A 294 -23.86 -15.05 37.15
C ASN A 294 -22.40 -14.53 37.16
N CYS A 295 -21.44 -15.33 36.67
CA CYS A 295 -20.05 -14.90 36.52
C CYS A 295 -19.92 -13.78 35.50
N LEU A 296 -19.06 -12.81 35.82
CA LEU A 296 -18.82 -11.61 35.04
C LEU A 296 -17.50 -11.70 34.28
N TYR A 297 -17.53 -11.41 32.98
CA TYR A 297 -16.34 -11.20 32.17
C TYR A 297 -16.28 -9.74 31.72
N VAL A 298 -15.16 -9.06 32.00
CA VAL A 298 -14.90 -7.69 31.55
C VAL A 298 -13.89 -7.71 30.41
N GLY A 299 -14.20 -7.08 29.29
CA GLY A 299 -13.32 -6.99 28.13
C GLY A 299 -13.22 -5.58 27.58
N GLU A 300 -12.11 -5.25 26.90
CA GLU A 300 -11.96 -4.00 26.14
C GLU A 300 -11.92 -4.27 24.63
N THR A 301 -12.42 -3.32 23.83
CA THR A 301 -12.28 -3.34 22.37
C THR A 301 -12.10 -1.94 21.77
N LYS A 302 -11.10 -1.82 20.90
CA LYS A 302 -10.92 -0.64 20.01
C LYS A 302 -11.68 -0.79 18.69
N ARG A 303 -12.16 -2.00 18.37
CA ARG A 303 -12.95 -2.33 17.18
C ARG A 303 -14.45 -2.32 17.52
N ARG A 304 -15.31 -2.54 16.53
CA ARG A 304 -16.76 -2.60 16.75
C ARG A 304 -17.07 -3.71 17.77
N LEU A 305 -17.99 -3.45 18.69
CA LEU A 305 -18.46 -4.44 19.65
C LEU A 305 -18.89 -5.74 18.94
N ALA A 306 -19.57 -5.61 17.80
CA ALA A 306 -20.00 -6.76 17.01
C ALA A 306 -18.86 -7.70 16.55
N ASP A 307 -17.72 -7.12 16.16
CA ASP A 307 -16.57 -7.91 15.72
C ASP A 307 -15.99 -8.69 16.90
N ARG A 308 -15.92 -8.05 18.07
CA ARG A 308 -15.37 -8.63 19.29
C ARG A 308 -16.25 -9.74 19.85
N ILE A 309 -17.56 -9.54 19.88
CA ILE A 309 -18.51 -10.58 20.33
C ILE A 309 -18.52 -11.76 19.37
N THR A 310 -18.42 -11.51 18.06
CA THR A 310 -18.31 -12.59 17.06
C THR A 310 -17.06 -13.45 17.27
N GLU A 311 -15.94 -12.84 17.70
CA GLU A 311 -14.72 -13.57 18.06
C GLU A 311 -14.89 -14.43 19.30
N HIS A 312 -15.57 -13.90 20.33
CA HIS A 312 -15.87 -14.64 21.55
C HIS A 312 -16.78 -15.84 21.28
N LEU A 313 -17.91 -15.61 20.58
CA LEU A 313 -18.83 -16.68 20.17
C LEU A 313 -18.13 -17.75 19.34
N ARG A 314 -17.20 -17.35 18.47
CA ARG A 314 -16.39 -18.28 17.68
C ARG A 314 -15.44 -19.10 18.56
N SER A 315 -14.79 -18.45 19.53
CA SER A 315 -13.83 -19.11 20.43
C SER A 315 -14.52 -20.15 21.30
N ILE A 316 -15.75 -19.86 21.74
CA ILE A 316 -16.63 -20.81 22.45
C ILE A 316 -16.98 -21.99 21.53
N LYS A 317 -17.46 -21.73 20.31
CA LYS A 317 -17.82 -22.79 19.34
C LYS A 317 -16.66 -23.70 18.93
N GLN A 318 -15.42 -23.20 18.98
CA GLN A 318 -14.24 -23.93 18.53
C GLN A 318 -13.42 -24.51 19.70
N ASN A 319 -13.88 -24.36 20.94
CA ASN A 319 -13.25 -24.88 22.16
C ASN A 319 -11.73 -24.57 22.26
N LEU A 320 -11.32 -23.39 21.78
CA LEU A 320 -9.91 -23.05 21.61
C LEU A 320 -9.21 -22.80 22.97
N GLN A 321 -8.18 -23.59 23.28
CA GLN A 321 -7.26 -23.34 24.37
C GLN A 321 -6.21 -22.28 23.99
N GLY A 322 -6.26 -21.10 24.64
CA GLY A 322 -5.23 -20.06 24.43
C GLY A 322 -5.65 -18.62 24.72
N TYR A 323 -6.94 -18.31 24.86
CA TYR A 323 -7.36 -16.99 25.35
C TYR A 323 -7.33 -17.01 26.88
N ARG A 324 -6.26 -16.45 27.47
CA ARG A 324 -5.92 -16.48 28.90
C ARG A 324 -6.98 -15.97 29.90
N ASN A 325 -8.18 -15.57 29.46
CA ASN A 325 -9.26 -15.10 30.33
C ASN A 325 -10.59 -15.85 30.11
N VAL A 326 -10.57 -17.04 29.48
CA VAL A 326 -11.77 -17.86 29.20
C VAL A 326 -11.86 -19.09 30.12
N GLU A 327 -10.89 -19.31 31.01
CA GLU A 327 -10.91 -20.44 31.96
C GLU A 327 -12.11 -20.38 32.92
N THR A 328 -12.63 -19.20 33.25
CA THR A 328 -13.85 -19.04 34.06
C THR A 328 -15.14 -19.52 33.36
N LEU A 329 -15.12 -19.79 32.06
CA LEU A 329 -16.27 -20.29 31.30
C LEU A 329 -16.17 -21.78 30.96
N ARG A 330 -15.10 -22.48 31.40
CA ARG A 330 -14.80 -23.87 30.98
C ARG A 330 -15.33 -24.96 31.88
N HIS A 331 -15.85 -24.64 33.06
CA HIS A 331 -16.31 -25.65 34.01
C HIS A 331 -17.81 -25.90 33.92
N ASP A 332 -18.31 -26.37 32.77
CA ASP A 332 -19.60 -27.08 32.70
C ASP A 332 -19.71 -27.88 31.37
N PRO A 333 -19.85 -29.22 31.42
CA PRO A 333 -19.99 -30.11 30.26
C PRO A 333 -21.23 -29.86 29.37
N SER A 334 -22.15 -28.97 29.74
CA SER A 334 -23.46 -28.79 29.07
C SER A 334 -23.57 -27.55 28.16
N THR A 335 -22.49 -26.92 27.71
CA THR A 335 -22.55 -25.62 27.01
C THR A 335 -22.80 -25.69 25.49
N ARG A 336 -23.32 -26.81 24.97
CA ARG A 336 -23.67 -26.95 23.55
C ARG A 336 -24.98 -26.23 23.14
N ASP A 337 -25.87 -25.91 24.08
CA ASP A 337 -27.26 -25.50 23.77
C ASP A 337 -27.75 -24.15 24.39
N HIS A 338 -26.86 -23.21 24.70
CA HIS A 338 -27.07 -22.49 25.97
C HIS A 338 -26.85 -20.96 26.03
N PHE A 339 -27.17 -20.22 24.96
CA PHE A 339 -27.33 -18.75 25.04
C PHE A 339 -28.65 -18.28 24.42
N PRO A 340 -29.80 -18.38 25.13
CA PRO A 340 -31.05 -17.77 24.71
C PRO A 340 -31.27 -16.38 25.36
N ASP A 341 -30.20 -15.56 25.42
CA ASP A 341 -30.12 -14.14 25.92
C ASP A 341 -29.70 -13.93 27.40
N PRO A 342 -28.59 -13.18 27.63
CA PRO A 342 -28.52 -12.14 28.69
C PRO A 342 -27.57 -10.95 28.33
N PRO A 343 -27.47 -9.85 29.13
CA PRO A 343 -27.20 -8.51 28.61
C PRO A 343 -25.71 -8.17 28.41
N ILE A 344 -25.43 -7.45 27.31
CA ILE A 344 -24.14 -6.81 27.03
C ILE A 344 -24.20 -5.33 27.43
N THR A 345 -23.28 -4.89 28.28
CA THR A 345 -23.17 -3.50 28.74
C THR A 345 -21.86 -2.90 28.27
N ALA A 346 -21.85 -1.71 27.66
CA ALA A 346 -20.65 -1.04 27.17
C ALA A 346 -20.39 0.32 27.86
N PHE A 347 -19.13 0.68 28.05
CA PHE A 347 -18.66 1.97 28.59
C PHE A 347 -17.52 2.53 27.72
N ARG A 348 -17.35 3.86 27.64
CA ARG A 348 -16.31 4.50 26.82
C ARG A 348 -15.02 4.75 27.64
N ILE A 349 -13.85 4.49 27.06
CA ILE A 349 -12.55 4.87 27.67
C ILE A 349 -12.10 6.22 27.08
N GLU A 350 -11.76 7.18 27.94
CA GLU A 350 -11.02 8.37 27.52
C GLU A 350 -9.51 8.11 27.46
N LYS A 351 -8.84 8.73 26.48
CA LYS A 351 -7.44 8.45 26.18
C LYS A 351 -6.53 9.07 27.24
N ASN A 352 -5.82 8.24 28.00
CA ASN A 352 -4.77 8.68 28.92
C ASN A 352 -3.37 8.13 28.54
N ILE A 353 -2.38 8.94 28.90
CA ILE A 353 -0.94 8.89 28.54
C ILE A 353 -0.19 7.65 29.04
N SER A 354 -0.79 6.81 29.90
CA SER A 354 -0.13 5.65 30.51
C SER A 354 0.26 4.52 29.54
N LYS A 355 -0.21 4.54 28.27
CA LYS A 355 0.21 3.55 27.24
C LYS A 355 1.51 3.93 26.49
N HIS A 356 2.18 5.03 26.87
CA HIS A 356 3.44 5.46 26.26
C HIS A 356 4.72 5.12 27.05
N LEU A 357 4.64 4.47 28.21
CA LEU A 357 5.82 4.09 28.99
C LEU A 357 5.85 2.58 29.32
N VAL A 358 6.77 1.91 28.60
CA VAL A 358 7.50 0.64 28.89
C VAL A 358 6.70 -0.63 29.18
N ARG A 359 6.88 -1.65 28.31
CA ARG A 359 7.37 -2.98 28.72
C ARG A 359 8.26 -3.58 27.64
N ALA A 360 9.47 -3.98 28.04
CA ALA A 360 10.36 -4.86 27.30
C ALA A 360 9.62 -6.16 26.92
N SER A 361 9.88 -6.71 25.74
CA SER A 361 9.37 -8.02 25.33
C SER A 361 10.48 -9.07 25.42
N GLN A 362 10.20 -10.17 26.11
CA GLN A 362 11.02 -11.38 26.05
C GLN A 362 11.00 -12.01 24.63
N PRO A 363 12.05 -12.75 24.24
CA PRO A 363 12.09 -13.45 22.96
C PRO A 363 11.04 -14.56 22.93
N GLN A 364 10.25 -14.61 21.84
CA GLN A 364 9.42 -15.78 21.55
C GLN A 364 10.30 -16.89 20.96
N ALA A 365 10.00 -18.13 21.35
CA ALA A 365 10.71 -19.33 20.95
C ALA A 365 10.87 -19.46 19.42
N VAL A 366 12.05 -19.88 18.99
CA VAL A 366 12.42 -20.17 17.60
C VAL A 366 11.59 -21.34 17.08
N VAL A 367 10.68 -21.06 16.14
CA VAL A 367 9.98 -22.09 15.36
C VAL A 367 10.80 -22.36 14.09
N PRO A 368 11.02 -23.61 13.66
CA PRO A 368 11.86 -23.92 12.50
C PRO A 368 11.39 -23.20 11.23
N TYR A 369 12.29 -22.43 10.62
CA TYR A 369 12.03 -21.66 9.40
C TYR A 369 11.95 -22.61 8.20
N THR A 370 10.73 -22.93 7.76
CA THR A 370 10.50 -23.68 6.53
C THR A 370 9.95 -22.74 5.44
N PRO A 371 10.68 -22.55 4.31
CA PRO A 371 10.18 -21.77 3.18
C PRO A 371 8.95 -22.40 2.54
N GLY A 372 8.01 -21.58 2.07
CA GLY A 372 6.80 -22.05 1.39
C GLY A 372 5.55 -21.28 1.78
N THR A 373 4.43 -21.67 1.20
CA THR A 373 3.09 -21.17 1.54
C THR A 373 2.42 -22.13 2.51
N PHE A 374 1.83 -21.59 3.58
CA PHE A 374 1.23 -22.38 4.66
C PHE A 374 -0.17 -21.87 5.03
N PRO A 375 -1.08 -22.77 5.46
CA PRO A 375 -2.41 -22.37 5.87
C PRO A 375 -2.33 -21.48 7.11
N CYS A 376 -3.16 -20.45 7.17
CA CYS A 376 -3.21 -19.60 8.36
C CYS A 376 -4.03 -20.19 9.51
N ASN A 377 -4.57 -21.42 9.34
CA ASN A 377 -5.38 -22.19 10.30
C ASN A 377 -6.56 -21.43 10.93
N ARG A 378 -7.01 -20.35 10.30
CA ARG A 378 -8.24 -19.64 10.68
C ARG A 378 -9.41 -20.33 9.99
N GLY A 379 -10.31 -20.95 10.74
CA GLY A 379 -11.43 -21.75 10.19
C GLY A 379 -12.49 -21.02 9.34
N ARG A 380 -12.28 -19.77 8.91
CA ARG A 380 -13.15 -19.01 7.96
C ARG A 380 -12.30 -18.19 6.98
N CYS A 381 -11.06 -18.61 6.75
CA CYS A 381 -10.23 -17.94 5.77
C CYS A 381 -10.66 -18.40 4.38
N ASN A 382 -11.23 -17.50 3.58
CA ASN A 382 -11.61 -17.77 2.19
C ASN A 382 -10.39 -17.99 1.27
N THR A 383 -9.19 -17.69 1.78
CA THR A 383 -7.94 -17.77 1.04
C THR A 383 -7.23 -19.10 1.25
N CYS A 384 -7.38 -19.74 2.43
CA CYS A 384 -6.76 -21.04 2.67
C CYS A 384 -7.23 -22.15 1.69
N PRO A 385 -8.49 -22.21 1.25
CA PRO A 385 -8.93 -23.21 0.27
C PRO A 385 -8.35 -23.01 -1.13
N VAL A 386 -7.86 -21.81 -1.47
CA VAL A 386 -7.42 -21.44 -2.82
C VAL A 386 -5.91 -21.24 -2.94
N VAL A 387 -5.17 -21.37 -1.83
CA VAL A 387 -3.71 -21.29 -1.81
C VAL A 387 -3.12 -22.67 -2.03
N SER A 388 -2.14 -22.79 -2.93
CA SER A 388 -1.33 -23.99 -3.05
C SER A 388 -0.33 -24.09 -1.90
N TYR A 389 -0.19 -25.28 -1.31
CA TYR A 389 0.77 -25.59 -0.24
C TYR A 389 1.91 -26.49 -0.72
N ASP A 390 2.04 -26.64 -2.03
CA ASP A 390 3.09 -27.45 -2.62
C ASP A 390 4.46 -26.83 -2.35
N LYS A 391 5.33 -27.60 -1.69
CA LYS A 391 6.69 -27.20 -1.33
C LYS A 391 7.61 -27.09 -2.56
N ASN A 392 7.24 -27.73 -3.66
CA ASN A 392 8.01 -27.77 -4.91
C ASN A 392 7.35 -26.93 -6.02
N LEU A 393 6.48 -25.98 -5.67
CA LEU A 393 5.78 -25.15 -6.65
C LEU A 393 6.75 -24.23 -7.41
N SER A 394 7.21 -24.68 -8.58
CA SER A 394 7.92 -23.84 -9.54
C SER A 394 6.91 -23.24 -10.52
N ILE A 395 6.66 -21.94 -10.44
CA ILE A 395 5.77 -21.26 -11.40
C ILE A 395 6.58 -20.93 -12.65
N VAL A 396 6.16 -21.45 -13.81
CA VAL A 396 6.77 -21.13 -15.10
C VAL A 396 6.06 -19.92 -15.68
N GLY A 397 6.77 -18.80 -15.82
CA GLY A 397 6.23 -17.59 -16.46
C GLY A 397 6.19 -17.68 -17.99
N PRO A 398 5.61 -16.68 -18.68
CA PRO A 398 5.48 -16.66 -20.14
C PRO A 398 6.80 -16.79 -20.92
N ASN A 399 7.92 -16.42 -20.29
CA ASN A 399 9.27 -16.51 -20.87
C ASN A 399 10.05 -17.75 -20.42
N ASN A 400 9.36 -18.80 -19.95
CA ASN A 400 9.94 -20.03 -19.41
C ASN A 400 10.78 -19.86 -18.12
N ASN A 401 10.68 -18.70 -17.46
CA ASN A 401 11.35 -18.42 -16.18
C ASN A 401 10.64 -19.14 -15.02
N ARG A 402 11.40 -19.85 -14.17
CA ARG A 402 10.88 -20.55 -12.99
C ARG A 402 10.99 -19.68 -11.73
N PHE A 403 9.91 -19.54 -10.97
CA PHE A 403 9.88 -18.79 -9.71
C PHE A 403 9.65 -19.72 -8.53
N ASN A 404 10.54 -19.63 -7.53
CA ASN A 404 10.49 -20.41 -6.29
C ASN A 404 10.19 -19.52 -5.08
N VAL A 405 9.53 -20.09 -4.07
CA VAL A 405 9.17 -19.39 -2.83
C VAL A 405 10.26 -19.60 -1.77
N HIS A 406 11.08 -18.58 -1.52
CA HIS A 406 12.23 -18.67 -0.61
C HIS A 406 11.94 -18.29 0.85
N GLN A 407 10.71 -17.88 1.17
CA GLN A 407 10.32 -17.43 2.51
C GLN A 407 9.03 -18.10 2.97
N HIS A 408 8.74 -18.02 4.26
CA HIS A 408 7.51 -18.54 4.85
C HIS A 408 6.36 -17.52 4.71
N PHE A 409 5.32 -17.87 3.95
CA PHE A 409 4.13 -17.04 3.75
C PHE A 409 2.86 -17.73 4.21
N THR A 410 1.91 -16.95 4.75
CA THR A 410 0.55 -17.41 5.06
C THR A 410 -0.47 -16.45 4.47
N CYS A 411 -1.76 -16.79 4.53
CA CYS A 411 -2.84 -15.87 4.13
C CYS A 411 -2.86 -14.55 4.93
N THR A 412 -2.12 -14.46 6.04
CA THR A 412 -2.02 -13.23 6.84
C THR A 412 -0.83 -12.34 6.47
N SER A 413 0.09 -12.83 5.62
CA SER A 413 1.22 -12.07 5.12
C SER A 413 0.77 -10.84 4.34
N ALA A 414 1.50 -9.74 4.47
CA ALA A 414 1.27 -8.47 3.78
C ALA A 414 2.56 -8.01 3.11
N ASN A 415 2.47 -7.08 2.15
CA ASN A 415 3.59 -6.66 1.28
C ASN A 415 4.13 -7.83 0.45
N VAL A 416 3.22 -8.59 -0.17
CA VAL A 416 3.57 -9.77 -0.98
C VAL A 416 3.18 -9.56 -2.44
N VAL A 417 4.01 -10.10 -3.33
CA VAL A 417 3.63 -10.39 -4.72
C VAL A 417 3.09 -11.81 -4.74
N TYR A 418 1.95 -12.02 -5.39
CA TYR A 418 1.28 -13.30 -5.46
C TYR A 418 0.87 -13.61 -6.91
N VAL A 419 0.72 -14.88 -7.21
CA VAL A 419 0.27 -15.37 -8.51
C VAL A 419 -1.02 -16.16 -8.31
N LEU A 420 -2.02 -15.92 -9.15
CA LEU A 420 -3.21 -16.76 -9.28
C LEU A 420 -3.08 -17.53 -10.58
N VAL A 421 -3.31 -18.84 -10.52
CA VAL A 421 -3.27 -19.73 -11.67
C VAL A 421 -4.67 -20.26 -11.91
N CYS A 422 -5.21 -20.06 -13.11
CA CYS A 422 -6.44 -20.73 -13.48
C CYS A 422 -6.15 -22.20 -13.81
N LYS A 423 -6.72 -23.14 -13.06
CA LYS A 423 -6.48 -24.58 -13.30
C LYS A 423 -7.07 -25.12 -14.60
N ARG A 424 -7.98 -24.38 -15.26
CA ARG A 424 -8.65 -24.83 -16.49
C ARG A 424 -7.89 -24.43 -17.76
N CYS A 425 -7.32 -23.23 -17.79
CA CYS A 425 -6.60 -22.70 -18.96
C CYS A 425 -5.13 -22.35 -18.70
N ASN A 426 -4.63 -22.59 -17.47
CA ASN A 426 -3.26 -22.27 -17.03
C ASN A 426 -2.82 -20.81 -17.18
N ILE A 427 -3.76 -19.87 -17.40
CA ILE A 427 -3.45 -18.44 -17.42
C ILE A 427 -3.01 -17.99 -16.02
N LEU A 428 -1.94 -17.20 -16.01
CA LEU A 428 -1.33 -16.64 -14.80
C LEU A 428 -1.75 -15.18 -14.63
N TYR A 429 -2.24 -14.84 -13.44
CA TYR A 429 -2.41 -13.46 -13.00
C TYR A 429 -1.40 -13.14 -11.90
N VAL A 430 -0.54 -12.15 -12.14
CA VAL A 430 0.41 -11.66 -11.15
C VAL A 430 -0.16 -10.40 -10.50
N GLY A 431 -0.17 -10.35 -9.17
CA GLY A 431 -0.65 -9.20 -8.41
C GLY A 431 0.22 -8.89 -7.21
N GLU A 432 0.14 -7.66 -6.72
CA GLU A 432 0.80 -7.22 -5.49
C GLU A 432 -0.21 -6.72 -4.45
N THR A 433 0.14 -6.82 -3.16
CA THR A 433 -0.68 -6.24 -2.09
C THR A 433 0.15 -5.73 -0.91
N LYS A 434 -0.14 -4.50 -0.49
CA LYS A 434 0.35 -3.91 0.77
C LYS A 434 -0.49 -4.33 1.99
N ARG A 435 -1.72 -4.83 1.77
CA ARG A 435 -2.60 -5.41 2.81
C ARG A 435 -2.39 -6.92 2.90
N ARG A 436 -3.07 -7.57 3.85
CA ARG A 436 -3.01 -9.04 4.00
C ARG A 436 -3.45 -9.72 2.71
N LEU A 437 -2.75 -10.78 2.33
CA LEU A 437 -3.10 -11.60 1.16
C LEU A 437 -4.56 -12.06 1.22
N ALA A 438 -5.06 -12.40 2.41
CA ALA A 438 -6.45 -12.83 2.59
C ALA A 438 -7.48 -11.76 2.20
N ASP A 439 -7.20 -10.50 2.50
CA ASP A 439 -8.11 -9.40 2.17
C ASP A 439 -8.14 -9.22 0.64
N ARG A 440 -6.98 -9.29 0.00
CA ARG A 440 -6.84 -9.13 -1.46
C ARG A 440 -7.50 -10.27 -2.24
N VAL A 441 -7.32 -11.51 -1.80
CA VAL A 441 -7.97 -12.67 -2.44
C VAL A 441 -9.48 -12.62 -2.24
N THR A 442 -9.96 -12.17 -1.08
CA THR A 442 -11.41 -11.99 -0.84
C THR A 442 -12.00 -10.95 -1.79
N GLU A 443 -11.26 -9.89 -2.12
CA GLU A 443 -11.70 -8.89 -3.10
C GLU A 443 -11.80 -9.46 -4.52
N HIS A 444 -10.82 -10.27 -4.95
CA HIS A 444 -10.87 -10.97 -6.24
C HIS A 444 -12.05 -11.95 -6.30
N LEU A 445 -12.26 -12.74 -5.26
CA LEU A 445 -13.41 -13.65 -5.19
C LEU A 445 -14.74 -12.90 -5.24
N ARG A 446 -14.82 -11.71 -4.62
CA ARG A 446 -16.01 -10.87 -4.68
C ARG A 446 -16.22 -10.26 -6.06
N SER A 447 -15.16 -9.76 -6.72
CA SER A 447 -15.29 -9.15 -8.05
C SER A 447 -15.72 -10.18 -9.10
N ILE A 448 -15.25 -11.44 -8.97
CA ILE A 448 -15.75 -12.55 -9.78
C ILE A 448 -17.25 -12.77 -9.50
N LYS A 449 -17.64 -12.97 -8.24
CA LYS A 449 -19.05 -13.22 -7.86
C LYS A 449 -20.03 -12.12 -8.28
N GLN A 450 -19.59 -10.86 -8.26
CA GLN A 450 -20.42 -9.69 -8.56
C GLN A 450 -20.35 -9.26 -10.03
N ASN A 451 -19.61 -9.98 -10.87
CA ASN A 451 -19.38 -9.64 -12.26
C ASN A 451 -18.95 -8.18 -12.50
N LEU A 452 -17.99 -7.70 -11.71
CA LEU A 452 -17.56 -6.30 -11.78
C LEU A 452 -16.67 -6.06 -13.01
N PRO A 453 -17.04 -5.12 -13.90
CA PRO A 453 -16.21 -4.77 -15.05
C PRO A 453 -14.91 -4.08 -14.62
N GLY A 454 -13.83 -4.26 -15.40
CA GLY A 454 -12.53 -3.59 -15.18
C GLY A 454 -11.56 -4.31 -14.24
N PHE A 455 -11.89 -5.49 -13.70
CA PHE A 455 -10.97 -6.30 -12.92
C PHE A 455 -10.45 -7.49 -13.75
N PRO A 456 -9.14 -7.57 -14.07
CA PRO A 456 -8.57 -8.61 -14.93
C PRO A 456 -8.91 -10.04 -14.51
N VAL A 457 -8.95 -10.30 -13.20
CA VAL A 457 -9.33 -11.60 -12.64
C VAL A 457 -10.83 -11.87 -12.86
N ALA A 458 -11.71 -10.88 -12.65
CA ALA A 458 -13.15 -11.06 -12.87
C ALA A 458 -13.48 -11.21 -14.37
N THR A 459 -12.84 -10.43 -15.24
CA THR A 459 -13.00 -10.55 -16.70
C THR A 459 -12.51 -11.88 -17.25
N HIS A 460 -11.64 -12.60 -16.54
CA HIS A 460 -11.24 -13.96 -16.92
C HIS A 460 -12.28 -15.03 -16.55
N PHE A 461 -12.97 -14.88 -15.41
CA PHE A 461 -13.89 -15.90 -14.87
C PHE A 461 -15.38 -15.68 -15.22
N ASN A 462 -15.74 -14.55 -15.85
CA ASN A 462 -17.13 -14.17 -16.12
C ASN A 462 -17.64 -14.19 -17.60
N PRO A 463 -16.81 -14.24 -18.68
CA PRO A 463 -17.33 -14.34 -20.05
C PRO A 463 -17.76 -15.78 -20.42
N PRO A 464 -18.57 -15.98 -21.47
CA PRO A 464 -19.12 -17.28 -21.86
C PRO A 464 -18.13 -18.18 -22.66
N SER A 465 -16.84 -18.13 -22.34
CA SER A 465 -15.86 -19.06 -22.93
C SER A 465 -14.91 -19.64 -21.87
N THR A 466 -15.11 -20.94 -21.63
CA THR A 466 -14.19 -21.95 -21.04
C THR A 466 -13.84 -21.95 -19.55
N CYS A 467 -13.97 -20.85 -18.77
CA CYS A 467 -13.49 -20.81 -17.38
C CYS A 467 -14.48 -20.30 -16.31
N SER A 468 -15.80 -20.39 -16.53
CA SER A 468 -16.82 -19.93 -15.56
C SER A 468 -16.82 -20.70 -14.25
N ILE A 469 -16.91 -20.01 -13.10
CA ILE A 469 -17.03 -20.60 -11.74
C ILE A 469 -18.45 -21.18 -11.47
N ARG A 470 -19.36 -21.15 -12.45
CA ARG A 470 -20.76 -21.62 -12.29
C ARG A 470 -21.00 -23.11 -12.58
N GLU A 471 -19.97 -23.94 -12.57
CA GLU A 471 -20.10 -25.40 -12.55
C GLU A 471 -19.29 -26.00 -11.40
#